data_AF-S6T662-F1
#
_entry.id   AF-S6T662-F1
#
_cell.length_a   1.000
_cell.length_b   1.000
_cell.length_c   1.000
_cell.angle_alpha   90.00
_cell.angle_beta   90.00
_cell.angle_gamma   90.00
#
_symmetry.space_group_name_H-M   'P 1'
#
loop_
_entity.id
_entity.type
_entity.pdbx_description
1 polymer ?
#
loop_
_entity_poly.entity_id
_entity_poly.type
_entity_poly.pdbx_seq_one_letter_code
_entity_poly.pdbx_strand_id
1 'polypeptide(L)'
;MYEITLLIALAGAFIVLIISPGPNFLVITQLSFSQSRQQGICAGLGVASGSILWALLAATGLGLVFEQLPWLQPALQLLGGAYLT
;
A
#
# COMPACT_ATOMS: atom_id res chain seq x y z
N MET A 1 20.09 13.75 12.67
CA MET A 1 20.49 13.77 11.24
C MET A 1 20.11 12.46 10.54
N TYR A 2 20.33 11.28 11.14
CA TYR A 2 19.93 9.98 10.58
C TYR A 2 18.42 9.85 10.28
N GLU A 3 17.55 10.30 11.19
CA GLU A 3 16.08 10.28 11.00
C GLU A 3 15.63 11.03 9.73
N ILE A 4 16.17 12.23 9.50
CA ILE A 4 15.82 13.03 8.33
C ILE A 4 16.30 12.35 7.04
N THR A 5 17.49 11.75 7.06
CA THR A 5 18.01 10.98 5.93
C THR A 5 17.12 9.77 5.60
N LEU A 6 16.67 9.02 6.62
CA LEU A 6 15.73 7.91 6.44
C LEU A 6 14.40 8.36 5.86
N LEU A 7 13.82 9.44 6.39
CA LEU A 7 12.55 9.98 5.88
C LEU A 7 12.67 10.45 4.42
N ILE A 8 13.79 11.07 4.05
CA ILE A 8 14.05 11.47 2.65
C ILE A 8 14.20 10.24 1.75
N ALA A 9 14.93 9.22 2.19
CA ALA A 9 15.09 7.98 1.43
C ALA A 9 13.75 7.26 1.24
N LEU A 10 12.94 7.17 2.30
CA LEU A 10 11.60 6.59 2.27
C LEU A 10 10.70 7.38 1.31
N ALA A 11 10.68 8.71 1.43
CA ALA A 11 9.90 9.58 0.53
C ALA A 11 10.31 9.39 -0.94
N GLY A 12 11.61 9.31 -1.22
CA GLY A 12 12.12 9.03 -2.57
C GLY A 12 11.63 7.69 -3.12
N ALA A 13 11.70 6.63 -2.32
CA ALA A 13 11.20 5.31 -2.71
C ALA A 13 9.69 5.33 -2.97
N PHE A 14 8.90 5.98 -2.11
CA PHE A 14 7.45 6.12 -2.29
C PHE A 14 7.08 6.90 -3.55
N ILE A 15 7.84 7.94 -3.91
CA ILE A 15 7.63 8.68 -5.15
C ILE A 15 7.76 7.75 -6.36
N VAL A 16 8.81 6.93 -6.42
CA VAL A 16 9.00 5.96 -7.50
C VAL A 16 7.85 4.94 -7.55
N LEU A 17 7.42 4.47 -6.36
CA LEU A 17 6.32 3.53 -6.22
C LEU A 17 5.00 4.11 -6.76
N ILE A 18 4.72 5.38 -6.45
CA ILE A 18 3.49 6.08 -6.85
C ILE A 18 3.48 6.38 -8.36
N ILE A 19 4.63 6.71 -8.95
CA ILE A 19 4.76 6.99 -10.39
C ILE A 19 4.57 5.72 -11.22
N SER A 20 4.96 4.56 -10.70
CA SER A 20 4.88 3.29 -11.41
C SER A 20 3.41 2.86 -11.54
N PRO A 21 2.85 2.75 -12.77
CA PRO A 21 1.46 2.35 -12.95
C PRO A 21 1.27 0.90 -12.48
N GLY A 22 0.68 0.74 -11.30
CA GLY A 22 0.41 -0.57 -10.72
C GLY A 22 -0.73 -1.32 -11.43
N PRO A 23 -0.98 -2.59 -11.05
CA PRO A 23 -2.05 -3.41 -11.62
C PRO A 23 -3.43 -2.75 -11.58
N ASN A 24 -3.74 -2.04 -10.48
CA ASN A 24 -5.00 -1.32 -10.34
C ASN A 24 -5.17 -0.23 -11.41
N PHE A 25 -4.11 0.53 -11.70
CA PHE A 25 -4.14 1.56 -12.74
C PHE A 25 -4.36 0.93 -14.12
N LEU A 26 -3.67 -0.17 -14.42
CA LEU A 26 -3.82 -0.89 -15.68
C LEU A 26 -5.25 -1.45 -15.87
N VAL A 27 -5.83 -2.06 -14.82
CA VAL A 27 -7.20 -2.59 -14.89
C VAL A 27 -8.23 -1.48 -15.07
N ILE A 28 -8.12 -0.38 -14.32
CA ILE A 28 -9.07 0.75 -14.42
C ILE A 28 -8.99 1.40 -15.80
N THR A 29 -7.77 1.64 -16.30
CA THR A 29 -7.58 2.22 -17.64
C THR A 29 -8.06 1.27 -18.74
N GLN A 30 -7.75 -0.03 -18.65
CA GLN A 30 -8.25 -1.03 -19.59
C GLN A 30 -9.78 -1.08 -19.60
N LEU A 31 -10.45 -1.11 -18.45
CA LEU A 31 -11.92 -1.12 -18.39
C LEU A 31 -12.52 0.17 -18.96
N SER A 32 -11.87 1.30 -18.75
CA SER A 32 -12.27 2.60 -19.29
C SER A 32 -12.21 2.64 -20.82
N PHE A 33 -11.15 2.05 -21.41
CA PHE A 33 -10.93 2.04 -22.86
C PHE A 33 -11.67 0.90 -23.58
N SER A 34 -11.64 -0.32 -23.04
CA SER A 34 -12.13 -1.52 -23.72
C SER A 34 -13.62 -1.78 -23.53
N GLN A 35 -14.25 -1.23 -22.49
CA GLN A 35 -15.68 -1.43 -22.25
C GLN A 35 -16.45 -0.11 -22.19
N SER A 36 -16.28 0.69 -21.14
CA SER A 36 -16.92 2.00 -21.02
C SER A 36 -16.31 2.84 -19.91
N ARG A 37 -16.42 4.17 -20.04
CA ARG A 37 -16.02 5.11 -18.98
C ARG A 37 -16.70 4.81 -17.63
N GLN A 38 -17.97 4.40 -17.66
CA GLN A 38 -18.73 4.11 -16.44
C GLN A 38 -18.16 2.89 -15.70
N GLN A 39 -17.78 1.83 -16.42
CA GLN A 39 -17.16 0.65 -15.79
C GLN A 39 -15.78 0.95 -15.23
N GLY A 40 -14.99 1.80 -15.89
CA GLY A 40 -13.75 2.34 -15.33
C GLY A 40 -13.97 3.08 -14.00
N ILE A 41 -14.99 3.95 -13.93
CA ILE A 41 -15.35 4.67 -12.69
C ILE A 41 -15.80 3.70 -11.60
N CYS A 42 -16.66 2.73 -11.91
CA CYS A 42 -17.10 1.73 -10.94
C CYS A 42 -15.92 0.89 -10.39
N ALA A 43 -15.01 0.46 -11.26
CA ALA A 43 -13.81 -0.25 -10.85
C ALA A 43 -12.90 0.62 -9.96
N GLY A 44 -12.71 1.89 -10.33
CA GLY A 44 -11.95 2.85 -9.52
C GLY A 44 -12.55 3.06 -8.13
N LEU A 45 -13.88 3.21 -8.03
CA LEU A 45 -14.58 3.32 -6.74
C LEU A 45 -14.48 2.04 -5.91
N GLY A 46 -14.56 0.86 -6.55
CA GLY A 46 -14.37 -0.43 -5.88
C GLY A 46 -12.96 -0.55 -5.29
N VAL A 47 -11.93 -0.25 -6.07
CA VAL A 47 -10.53 -0.25 -5.60
C VAL A 47 -10.33 0.76 -4.48
N ALA A 48 -10.84 1.98 -4.61
CA ALA A 48 -10.68 3.03 -3.60
C ALA A 48 -11.35 2.65 -2.28
N SER A 49 -12.61 2.23 -2.32
CA SER A 49 -13.36 1.82 -1.13
C SER A 49 -12.73 0.60 -0.44
N GLY A 50 -12.35 -0.42 -1.22
CA GLY A 50 -11.63 -1.59 -0.69
C GLY A 50 -10.31 -1.22 -0.04
N SER A 51 -9.54 -0.32 -0.65
CA SER A 51 -8.25 0.15 -0.10
C SER A 51 -8.44 0.94 1.20
N ILE A 52 -9.47 1.79 1.28
CA ILE A 52 -9.80 2.53 2.50
C ILE A 52 -10.20 1.58 3.62
N LEU A 53 -11.10 0.63 3.33
CA LEU A 53 -11.54 -0.36 4.32
C LEU A 53 -10.37 -1.20 4.83
N TRP A 54 -9.53 -1.70 3.92
CA TRP A 54 -8.34 -2.46 4.28
C TRP A 54 -7.36 -1.63 5.13
N ALA A 55 -7.10 -0.38 4.74
CA ALA A 55 -6.19 0.50 5.48
C ALA A 55 -6.72 0.83 6.88
N LEU A 56 -8.02 1.08 7.02
CA LEU A 56 -8.65 1.31 8.33
C LEU A 56 -8.54 0.07 9.23
N LEU A 57 -8.85 -1.11 8.68
CA LEU A 57 -8.71 -2.37 9.40
C LEU A 57 -7.27 -2.64 9.82
N ALA A 58 -6.29 -2.38 8.94
CA ALA A 58 -4.88 -2.51 9.28
C ALA A 58 -4.47 -1.50 10.37
N ALA A 59 -4.80 -0.22 10.21
CA ALA A 59 -4.40 0.84 11.13
C ALA A 59 -4.99 0.64 12.55
N THR A 60 -6.24 0.16 12.64
CA THR A 60 -6.91 -0.07 13.91
C THR A 60 -6.63 -1.45 14.50
N GLY A 61 -6.46 -2.48 13.66
CA GLY A 61 -6.33 -3.87 14.07
C GLY A 61 -4.90 -4.33 14.31
N LEU A 62 -3.90 -3.76 13.63
CA LEU A 62 -2.50 -4.21 13.79
C LEU A 62 -1.97 -4.02 15.21
N GLY A 63 -2.40 -2.98 15.92
CA GLY A 63 -2.04 -2.78 17.32
C GLY A 63 -2.48 -3.94 18.20
N LEU A 64 -3.72 -4.40 18.03
CA LEU A 64 -4.27 -5.56 18.76
C LEU A 64 -3.51 -6.85 18.42
N VAL A 65 -3.12 -7.03 17.15
CA VAL A 65 -2.33 -8.19 16.72
C VAL A 65 -0.96 -8.20 17.39
N PHE A 66 -0.29 -7.04 17.46
CA PHE A 66 1.03 -6.94 18.10
C PHE A 66 0.96 -7.09 19.62
N GLU A 67 -0.14 -6.68 20.27
CA GLU A 67 -0.37 -6.96 21.69
C GLU A 67 -0.57 -8.46 21.96
N GLN A 68 -1.34 -9.15 21.11
CA GLN A 68 -1.59 -10.59 21.26
C GLN A 68 -0.40 -11.46 20.86
N LEU A 69 0.41 -11.00 19.89
CA LEU A 69 1.56 -11.72 19.35
C LEU A 69 2.81 -10.81 19.36
N PRO A 70 3.46 -10.61 20.52
CA PRO A 70 4.57 -9.66 20.66
C PRO A 70 5.81 -9.98 19.82
N TRP A 71 6.00 -11.25 19.44
CA TRP A 71 7.12 -11.69 18.59
C TRP A 71 6.94 -11.29 17.12
N LEU A 72 5.73 -10.89 16.70
CA LEU A 72 5.41 -10.64 15.30
C LEU A 72 6.02 -9.32 14.79
N GLN A 73 6.10 -8.30 15.65
CA GLN A 73 6.73 -7.02 15.33
C GLN A 73 8.24 -7.16 15.04
N PRO A 74 9.08 -7.76 15.91
CA PRO A 74 10.50 -7.95 15.61
C PRO A 74 10.73 -8.93 14.44
N ALA A 75 9.88 -9.96 14.27
CA ALA A 75 9.96 -10.85 13.11
C ALA A 75 9.74 -10.10 11.79
N LEU A 76 8.74 -9.22 11.73
CA LEU A 76 8.49 -8.36 10.56
C LEU A 76 9.64 -7.39 10.30
N GLN A 77 10.26 -6.82 11.34
CA GLN A 77 11.44 -5.96 11.19
C GLN A 77 12.63 -6.72 10.60
N LEU A 78 12.88 -7.94 11.06
CA LEU A 78 13.95 -8.78 10.52
C LEU A 78 13.68 -9.18 9.06
N LEU A 79 12.45 -9.62 8.75
CA LEU A 79 12.06 -9.98 7.39
C LEU A 79 12.09 -8.78 6.45
N GLY A 80 11.59 -7.62 6.88
CA GLY A 80 11.62 -6.38 6.11
C GLY A 80 13.05 -5.88 5.88
N GLY A 81 13.90 -5.99 6.89
CA GLY A 81 15.34 -5.72 6.76
C GLY A 81 15.98 -6.63 5.72
N ALA A 82 15.75 -7.95 5.81
CA ALA A 82 16.28 -8.93 4.87
C ALA A 82 15.77 -8.74 3.43
N TYR A 83 14.56 -8.21 3.24
CA TYR A 83 14.01 -7.91 1.92
C TYR A 83 14.67 -6.69 1.26
N LEU A 84 15.11 -5.72 2.07
CA LEU A 84 15.70 -4.46 1.59
C LEU A 84 17.24 -4.47 1.51
N THR A 85 17.89 -5.46 2.14
CA THR A 85 19.34 -5.72 2.03
C THR A 85 19.66 -6.56 0.81
#